data_AF-A0A9Q5SCY5-F1
#
_entry.id   AF-A0A9Q5SCY5-F1
#
_cell.length_a   1.000
_cell.length_b   1.000
_cell.length_c   1.000
_cell.angle_alpha   90.00
_cell.angle_beta   90.00
_cell.angle_gamma   90.00
#
_symmetry.space_group_name_H-M   'P 1'
#
loop_
_entity.id
_entity.type
_entity.pdbx_description
1 polymer ?
#
loop_
_entity_poly.entity_id
_entity_poly.type
_entity_poly.pdbx_seq_one_letter_code
_entity_poly.pdbx_strand_id
1 'polypeptide(L)'
;MEFVRGYNNAYFNFVTNQCKELGVPEELYLNWREQQKNDWDNFYIREIQGKVIFEEHGVHLPFYLQKYESGSLETGVIAFKLFPDKKSHLILWEYRRFDYPEGNLHAIEGKRKFLEVNELQRYIDEGYHWTERLSPPIGINFSLAEEGKFTSSYEELK
;
A
#
# COMPACT_ATOMS: atom_id res chain seq x y z
N MET A 1 -7.03 13.92 -25.19
CA MET A 1 -6.08 12.77 -25.19
C MET A 1 -4.68 13.19 -24.74
N GLU A 2 -4.10 14.28 -25.28
CA GLU A 2 -2.77 14.78 -24.85
C GLU A 2 -2.70 15.22 -23.39
N PHE A 3 -3.74 15.89 -22.87
CA PHE A 3 -3.84 16.29 -21.46
C PHE A 3 -3.76 15.07 -20.52
N VAL A 4 -4.54 14.02 -20.78
CA VAL A 4 -4.56 12.77 -20.00
C VAL A 4 -3.19 12.10 -19.96
N ARG A 5 -2.51 12.01 -21.11
CA ARG A 5 -1.14 11.47 -21.19
C ARG A 5 -0.15 12.29 -20.37
N GLY A 6 -0.32 13.62 -20.31
CA GLY A 6 0.46 14.51 -19.46
C GLY A 6 0.33 14.18 -17.97
N TYR A 7 -0.89 14.04 -17.45
CA TYR A 7 -1.13 13.67 -16.05
C TYR A 7 -0.58 12.28 -15.71
N ASN A 8 -0.82 11.30 -16.58
CA ASN A 8 -0.33 9.95 -16.38
C ASN A 8 1.21 9.95 -16.28
N ASN A 9 1.91 10.66 -17.17
CA ASN A 9 3.37 10.78 -17.08
C ASN A 9 3.84 11.48 -15.80
N ALA A 10 3.18 12.55 -15.38
CA ALA A 10 3.51 13.25 -14.13
C ALA A 10 3.35 12.31 -12.91
N TYR A 11 2.26 11.57 -12.86
CA TYR A 11 2.01 10.56 -11.83
C TYR A 11 3.05 9.45 -11.82
N PHE A 12 3.36 8.87 -13.00
CA PHE A 12 4.39 7.84 -13.10
C PHE A 12 5.75 8.33 -12.62
N ASN A 13 6.13 9.56 -12.98
CA ASN A 13 7.38 10.15 -12.52
C ASN A 13 7.38 10.34 -11.00
N PHE A 14 6.26 10.81 -10.42
CA PHE A 14 6.11 10.93 -8.98
C PHE A 14 6.25 9.58 -8.27
N VAL A 15 5.49 8.56 -8.69
CA VAL A 15 5.58 7.20 -8.12
C VAL A 15 6.98 6.62 -8.30
N THR A 16 7.61 6.80 -9.46
CA THR A 16 8.97 6.30 -9.73
C THR A 16 9.99 6.93 -8.78
N ASN A 17 9.90 8.23 -8.53
CA ASN A 17 10.78 8.91 -7.58
C ASN A 17 10.56 8.39 -6.15
N GLN A 18 9.30 8.23 -5.75
CA GLN A 18 8.96 7.68 -4.44
C GLN A 18 9.44 6.23 -4.26
N CYS A 19 9.30 5.39 -5.30
CA CYS A 19 9.87 4.05 -5.30
C CYS A 19 11.38 4.03 -5.07
N LYS A 20 12.12 4.95 -5.70
CA LYS A 20 13.58 5.07 -5.52
C LYS A 20 13.94 5.47 -4.09
N GLU A 21 13.23 6.45 -3.54
CA GLU A 21 13.43 6.92 -2.16
C GLU A 21 13.12 5.83 -1.12
N LEU A 22 12.10 5.02 -1.37
CA LEU A 22 11.66 3.95 -0.47
C LEU A 22 12.43 2.63 -0.65
N GLY A 23 13.32 2.53 -1.66
CA GLY A 23 14.09 1.31 -1.92
C GLY A 23 13.29 0.18 -2.56
N VAL A 24 12.25 0.51 -3.34
CA VAL A 24 11.51 -0.46 -4.16
C VAL A 24 12.41 -0.93 -5.31
N PRO A 25 12.53 -2.25 -5.57
CA PRO A 25 13.27 -2.78 -6.71
C PRO A 25 12.86 -2.12 -8.04
N GLU A 26 13.86 -1.71 -8.82
CA GLU A 26 13.64 -0.98 -10.08
C GLU A 26 12.77 -1.76 -11.08
N GLU A 27 13.00 -3.06 -11.17
CA GLU A 27 12.25 -3.95 -12.06
C GLU A 27 10.74 -3.93 -11.79
N LEU A 28 10.30 -3.81 -10.53
CA LEU A 28 8.87 -3.78 -10.18
C LEU A 28 8.18 -2.57 -10.79
N TYR A 29 8.68 -1.37 -10.52
CA TYR A 29 8.00 -0.16 -11.00
C TYR A 29 8.19 0.11 -12.49
N LEU A 30 9.24 -0.42 -13.12
CA LEU A 30 9.37 -0.41 -14.58
C LEU A 30 8.34 -1.34 -15.23
N ASN A 31 8.18 -2.57 -14.74
CA ASN A 31 7.19 -3.53 -15.24
C ASN A 31 5.76 -2.99 -15.06
N TRP A 32 5.46 -2.47 -13.87
CA TRP A 32 4.17 -1.81 -13.60
C TRP A 32 3.91 -0.67 -14.60
N ARG A 33 4.89 0.21 -14.84
CA ARG A 33 4.76 1.31 -15.80
C ARG A 33 4.50 0.81 -17.23
N GLU A 34 5.17 -0.26 -17.67
CA GLU A 34 4.95 -0.84 -18.99
C GLU A 34 3.54 -1.43 -19.13
N GLN A 35 3.04 -2.14 -18.12
CA GLN A 35 1.67 -2.65 -18.11
C GLN A 35 0.65 -1.52 -18.24
N GLN A 36 0.85 -0.41 -17.53
CA GLN A 36 -0.07 0.74 -17.63
C GLN A 36 0.03 1.48 -18.97
N LYS A 37 1.22 1.52 -19.61
CA LYS A 37 1.38 2.12 -20.95
C LYS A 37 0.50 1.44 -22.00
N ASN A 38 0.32 0.13 -21.88
CA ASN A 38 -0.53 -0.64 -22.78
C ASN A 38 -2.03 -0.36 -22.61
N ASP A 39 -2.42 0.37 -21.55
CA ASP A 39 -3.82 0.70 -21.23
C ASP A 39 -4.06 2.22 -21.08
N TRP A 40 -3.21 3.06 -21.69
CA TRP A 40 -3.23 4.52 -21.52
C TRP A 40 -4.56 5.23 -21.81
N ASP A 41 -5.43 4.61 -22.62
CA ASP A 41 -6.73 5.18 -22.98
C ASP A 41 -7.84 4.82 -21.95
N ASN A 42 -7.66 3.77 -21.13
CA ASN A 42 -8.56 3.44 -20.01
C ASN A 42 -7.98 3.76 -18.63
N PHE A 43 -6.66 3.90 -18.52
CA PHE A 43 -5.96 4.36 -17.33
C PHE A 43 -6.16 5.87 -17.16
N TYR A 44 -7.42 6.25 -16.99
CA TYR A 44 -7.75 7.47 -16.32
C TYR A 44 -7.50 7.18 -14.86
N ILE A 45 -6.48 7.81 -14.26
CA ILE A 45 -6.41 7.95 -12.81
C ILE A 45 -7.61 8.82 -12.46
N ARG A 46 -8.81 8.21 -12.34
CA ARG A 46 -10.09 8.88 -12.06
C ARG A 46 -9.99 9.71 -10.79
N GLU A 47 -9.04 9.34 -9.94
CA GLU A 47 -8.63 10.04 -8.75
C GLU A 47 -7.95 11.41 -9.07
N ILE A 48 -7.03 11.52 -10.04
CA ILE A 48 -6.22 12.76 -10.29
C ILE A 48 -7.06 13.96 -10.78
N GLN A 49 -8.32 13.77 -11.16
CA GLN A 49 -9.16 14.86 -11.67
C GLN A 49 -9.48 15.96 -10.63
N GLY A 50 -9.25 15.73 -9.34
CA GLY A 50 -9.44 16.74 -8.30
C GLY A 50 -8.17 17.01 -7.51
N LYS A 51 -7.40 18.06 -7.87
CA LYS A 51 -6.21 18.52 -7.11
C LYS A 51 -6.46 18.58 -5.59
N VAL A 52 -7.64 19.07 -5.18
CA VAL A 52 -8.02 19.24 -3.78
C VAL A 52 -8.22 17.89 -3.06
N ILE A 53 -8.81 16.90 -3.73
CA ILE A 53 -9.04 15.56 -3.16
C ILE A 53 -7.70 14.83 -2.98
N PHE A 54 -6.72 15.08 -3.86
CA PHE A 54 -5.37 14.49 -3.76
C PHE A 54 -4.58 15.02 -2.58
N GLU A 55 -4.65 16.33 -2.36
CA GLU A 55 -3.98 16.97 -1.22
C GLU A 55 -4.54 16.43 0.12
N GLU A 56 -5.83 16.16 0.19
CA GLU A 56 -6.49 15.65 1.40
C GLU A 56 -6.32 14.13 1.58
N HIS A 57 -6.53 13.34 0.52
CA HIS A 57 -6.61 11.88 0.60
C HIS A 57 -5.37 11.13 0.13
N GLY A 58 -4.39 11.79 -0.50
CA GLY A 58 -3.17 11.12 -0.97
C GLY A 58 -3.43 10.05 -2.03
N VAL A 59 -2.36 9.37 -2.44
CA VAL A 59 -2.39 8.31 -3.46
C VAL A 59 -1.75 7.06 -2.90
N HIS A 60 -2.39 5.91 -3.12
CA HIS A 60 -1.78 4.65 -2.74
C HIS A 60 -0.61 4.32 -3.66
N LEU A 61 0.55 4.03 -3.05
CA LEU A 61 1.62 3.38 -3.79
C LEU A 61 1.12 2.00 -4.25
N PRO A 62 1.34 1.60 -5.52
CA PRO A 62 0.87 0.31 -6.03
C PRO A 62 1.73 -0.87 -5.56
N PHE A 63 2.62 -0.66 -4.60
CA PHE A 63 3.54 -1.66 -4.06
C PHE A 63 3.43 -1.69 -2.54
N TYR A 64 3.68 -2.87 -2.00
CA TYR A 64 3.62 -3.17 -0.58
C TYR A 64 4.88 -3.92 -0.17
N LEU A 65 5.25 -3.83 1.10
CA LEU A 65 6.10 -4.84 1.71
C LEU A 65 5.18 -5.84 2.42
N GLN A 66 5.37 -7.13 2.18
CA GLN A 66 4.62 -8.16 2.89
C GLN A 66 5.56 -9.21 3.45
N LYS A 67 5.25 -9.65 4.68
CA LYS A 67 5.78 -10.88 5.25
C LYS A 67 4.62 -11.85 5.48
N TYR A 68 4.75 -13.02 4.88
CA TYR A 68 3.88 -14.16 5.11
C TYR A 68 4.72 -15.43 5.06
N GLU A 69 4.67 -16.22 6.12
CA GLU A 69 5.37 -17.49 6.19
C GLU A 69 4.37 -18.61 5.89
N SER A 70 4.73 -19.53 4.99
CA SER A 70 3.86 -20.65 4.64
C SER A 70 3.55 -21.50 5.89
N GLY A 71 2.27 -21.74 6.15
CA GLY A 71 1.80 -22.43 7.36
C GLY A 71 1.61 -21.51 8.57
N SER A 72 1.98 -20.23 8.45
CA SER A 72 1.59 -19.22 9.43
C SER A 72 0.15 -18.79 9.20
N LEU A 73 -0.59 -18.60 10.30
CA LEU A 73 -1.87 -17.90 10.30
C LEU A 73 -1.67 -16.41 10.58
N GLU A 74 -0.52 -15.86 10.22
CA GLU A 74 -0.17 -14.47 10.48
C GLU A 74 0.45 -13.84 9.24
N THR A 75 0.11 -12.58 8.98
CA THR A 75 0.74 -11.79 7.93
C THR A 75 0.88 -10.35 8.37
N GLY A 76 1.97 -9.71 7.94
CA GLY A 76 2.19 -8.28 8.09
C GLY A 76 2.37 -7.63 6.73
N VAL A 77 1.76 -6.47 6.54
CA VAL A 77 1.85 -5.67 5.32
C VAL A 77 2.20 -4.24 5.67
N ILE A 78 3.10 -3.63 4.91
CA ILE A 78 3.37 -2.19 4.94
C ILE A 78 2.87 -1.59 3.64
N ALA A 79 2.03 -0.58 3.79
CA ALA A 79 1.42 0.16 2.69
C ALA A 79 1.72 1.65 2.82
N PHE A 80 1.62 2.34 1.69
CA PHE A 80 2.02 3.74 1.58
C PHE A 80 0.88 4.57 0.99
N LYS A 81 0.63 5.71 1.60
CA LYS A 81 -0.28 6.75 1.12
C LYS A 81 0.57 8.01 0.93
N LEU A 82 0.83 8.32 -0.33
CA LEU A 82 1.74 9.35 -0.79
C LEU A 82 0.99 10.66 -1.00
N PHE A 83 1.65 11.78 -0.73
CA PHE A 83 1.04 13.10 -0.82
C PHE A 83 1.98 14.02 -1.60
N PRO A 84 1.66 14.38 -2.86
CA PRO A 84 2.56 15.16 -3.72
C PRO A 84 3.00 16.49 -3.11
N ASP A 85 2.09 17.16 -2.40
CA ASP A 85 2.28 18.52 -1.88
C ASP A 85 2.55 18.57 -0.36
N LYS A 86 2.63 17.40 0.31
CA LYS A 86 2.95 17.33 1.75
C LYS A 86 4.39 16.90 1.96
N LYS A 87 4.96 17.39 3.06
CA LYS A 87 6.32 17.02 3.51
C LYS A 87 6.44 15.58 3.98
N SER A 88 5.33 14.92 4.30
CA SER A 88 5.33 13.56 4.83
C SER A 88 4.29 12.69 4.13
N HIS A 89 4.69 11.45 3.90
CA HIS A 89 3.83 10.36 3.44
C HIS A 89 3.37 9.55 4.64
N LEU A 90 2.22 8.89 4.53
CA LEU A 90 1.76 7.98 5.56
C LEU A 90 2.17 6.56 5.20
N ILE A 91 2.91 5.94 6.10
CA ILE A 91 3.35 4.55 5.98
C ILE A 91 2.63 3.77 7.08
N LEU A 92 1.79 2.82 6.69
CA LEU A 92 1.02 2.02 7.62
C LEU A 92 1.50 0.58 7.58
N TRP A 93 1.90 0.08 8.74
CA TRP A 93 2.01 -1.35 8.98
C TRP A 93 0.68 -1.88 9.50
N GLU A 94 0.16 -2.92 8.85
CA GLU A 94 -1.03 -3.67 9.23
C GLU A 94 -0.65 -5.14 9.41
N TYR A 95 -0.92 -5.68 10.58
CA TYR A 95 -0.76 -7.09 10.91
C TYR A 95 -2.12 -7.75 11.10
N ARG A 96 -2.22 -8.99 10.65
CA ARG A 96 -3.39 -9.85 10.84
C ARG A 96 -2.95 -11.19 11.41
N ARG A 97 -3.71 -11.66 12.40
CA ARG A 97 -3.77 -13.09 12.75
C ARG A 97 -5.10 -13.67 12.29
N PHE A 98 -5.03 -14.83 11.69
CA PHE A 98 -6.15 -15.62 11.24
C PHE A 98 -6.36 -16.83 12.13
N ASP A 99 -7.56 -17.37 12.10
CA ASP A 99 -7.91 -18.63 12.73
C ASP A 99 -9.15 -19.22 12.02
N TYR A 100 -9.63 -20.36 12.49
CA TYR A 100 -10.77 -21.08 11.93
C TYR A 100 -12.01 -21.06 12.85
N PRO A 101 -12.51 -19.89 13.31
CA PRO A 101 -13.75 -19.88 14.06
C PRO A 101 -14.88 -20.43 13.17
N GLU A 102 -15.72 -21.27 13.75
CA GLU A 102 -16.83 -21.90 13.02
C GLU A 102 -16.40 -22.74 11.79
N GLY A 103 -15.10 -23.12 11.73
CA GLY A 103 -14.53 -23.95 10.66
C GLY A 103 -14.08 -23.18 9.41
N ASN A 104 -14.16 -21.86 9.38
CA ASN A 104 -13.77 -21.02 8.23
C ASN A 104 -12.61 -20.10 8.57
N LEU A 105 -11.72 -19.84 7.61
CA LEU A 105 -10.58 -18.94 7.85
C LEU A 105 -11.06 -17.49 7.97
N HIS A 106 -10.87 -16.89 9.14
CA HIS A 106 -11.21 -15.50 9.44
C HIS A 106 -10.03 -14.76 10.05
N ALA A 107 -9.93 -13.46 9.80
CA ALA A 107 -9.04 -12.59 10.57
C ALA A 107 -9.63 -12.39 11.97
N ILE A 108 -8.92 -12.84 13.00
CA ILE A 108 -9.38 -12.77 14.40
C ILE A 108 -8.69 -11.67 15.21
N GLU A 109 -7.59 -11.13 14.68
CA GLU A 109 -6.83 -10.05 15.29
C GLU A 109 -6.27 -9.14 14.20
N GLY A 110 -6.36 -7.83 14.43
CA GLY A 110 -5.72 -6.80 13.62
C GLY A 110 -4.88 -5.89 14.49
N LYS A 111 -3.68 -5.54 14.02
CA LYS A 111 -2.83 -4.51 14.63
C LYS A 111 -2.37 -3.52 13.57
N ARG A 112 -2.22 -2.27 13.96
CA ARG A 112 -1.81 -1.17 13.08
C ARG A 112 -0.75 -0.33 13.75
N LYS A 113 0.18 0.20 12.95
CA LYS A 113 1.19 1.15 13.40
C LYS A 113 1.59 2.06 12.24
N PHE A 114 1.62 3.37 12.46
CA PHE A 114 2.30 4.27 11.54
C PHE A 114 3.82 4.12 11.68
N LEU A 115 4.50 4.01 10.55
CA LEU A 115 5.93 3.88 10.48
C LEU A 115 6.57 5.16 9.97
N GLU A 116 7.81 5.37 10.39
CA GLU A 116 8.71 6.32 9.75
C GLU A 116 9.51 5.65 8.63
N VAL A 117 9.97 6.43 7.63
CA VAL A 117 10.72 5.90 6.47
C VAL A 117 11.97 5.12 6.91
N ASN A 118 12.67 5.58 7.94
CA ASN A 118 13.88 4.93 8.45
C ASN A 118 13.61 3.58 9.14
N GLU A 119 12.35 3.23 9.46
CA GLU A 119 12.00 1.92 10.01
C GLU A 119 11.89 0.84 8.92
N LEU A 120 11.74 1.21 7.65
CA LEU A 120 11.49 0.25 6.55
C LEU A 120 12.60 -0.78 6.41
N GLN A 121 13.86 -0.36 6.54
CA GLN A 121 15.00 -1.27 6.41
C GLN A 121 14.94 -2.41 7.43
N ARG A 122 14.54 -2.12 8.67
CA ARG A 122 14.38 -3.15 9.71
C ARG A 122 13.37 -4.21 9.28
N TYR A 123 12.23 -3.82 8.72
CA TYR A 123 11.22 -4.78 8.27
C TYR A 123 11.71 -5.61 7.08
N ILE A 124 12.45 -5.02 6.15
CA ILE A 124 13.08 -5.76 5.05
C ILE A 124 14.06 -6.81 5.62
N ASP A 125 14.89 -6.43 6.59
CA ASP A 125 15.83 -7.34 7.26
C ASP A 125 15.11 -8.46 8.05
N GLU A 126 13.90 -8.18 8.57
CA GLU A 126 13.03 -9.15 9.22
C GLU A 126 12.30 -10.10 8.24
N GLY A 127 12.53 -9.96 6.93
CA GLY A 127 12.01 -10.85 5.88
C GLY A 127 10.75 -10.34 5.18
N TYR A 128 10.47 -9.03 5.21
CA TYR A 128 9.45 -8.45 4.35
C TYR A 128 9.97 -8.31 2.92
N HIS A 129 9.14 -8.65 1.95
CA HIS A 129 9.47 -8.55 0.54
C HIS A 129 8.52 -7.61 -0.20
N TRP A 130 9.08 -6.86 -1.16
CA TRP A 130 8.29 -6.01 -2.03
C TRP A 130 7.38 -6.83 -2.92
N THR A 131 6.13 -6.41 -3.06
CA THR A 131 5.12 -7.06 -3.89
C THR A 131 4.11 -6.07 -4.45
N GLU A 132 3.62 -6.35 -5.66
CA GLU A 132 2.47 -5.68 -6.28
C GLU A 132 1.14 -6.31 -5.84
N ARG A 133 1.17 -7.52 -5.28
CA ARG A 133 -0.01 -8.31 -4.94
C ARG A 133 0.15 -8.97 -3.59
N LEU A 134 -0.82 -8.74 -2.72
CA LEU A 134 -0.84 -9.33 -1.39
C LEU A 134 -1.21 -10.81 -1.47
N SER A 135 -0.44 -11.65 -0.76
CA SER A 135 -0.68 -13.08 -0.63
C SER A 135 -0.33 -13.54 0.80
N PRO A 136 -1.34 -13.82 1.65
CA PRO A 136 -2.77 -13.70 1.39
C PRO A 136 -3.20 -12.23 1.23
N PRO A 137 -4.32 -11.95 0.54
CA PRO A 137 -4.91 -10.61 0.50
C PRO A 137 -5.40 -10.18 1.88
N ILE A 138 -5.07 -8.95 2.29
CA ILE A 138 -5.59 -8.36 3.52
C ILE A 138 -6.05 -6.92 3.31
N GLY A 139 -7.00 -6.48 4.14
CA GLY A 139 -7.43 -5.08 4.19
C GLY A 139 -6.44 -4.20 4.93
N ILE A 140 -5.97 -3.15 4.26
CA ILE A 140 -5.11 -2.08 4.80
C ILE A 140 -6.01 -0.91 5.23
N ASN A 141 -6.03 -0.55 6.51
CA ASN A 141 -7.03 0.40 7.03
C ASN A 141 -6.39 1.70 7.55
N PHE A 142 -6.02 2.58 6.62
CA PHE A 142 -5.55 3.93 6.97
C PHE A 142 -6.57 4.72 7.78
N SER A 143 -7.85 4.70 7.40
CA SER A 143 -8.90 5.46 8.10
C SER A 143 -9.05 5.05 9.56
N LEU A 144 -9.01 3.76 9.88
CA LEU A 144 -9.06 3.29 11.27
C LEU A 144 -7.83 3.75 12.06
N ALA A 145 -6.64 3.71 11.45
CA ALA A 145 -5.43 4.20 12.11
C ALA A 145 -5.46 5.73 12.32
N GLU A 146 -5.99 6.49 11.36
CA GLU A 146 -6.21 7.94 11.46
C GLU A 146 -7.23 8.29 12.57
N GLU A 147 -8.22 7.41 12.83
CA GLU A 147 -9.15 7.49 13.96
C GLU A 147 -8.53 7.05 15.32
N GLY A 148 -7.27 6.60 15.33
CA GLY A 148 -6.59 6.10 16.53
C GLY A 148 -6.93 4.65 16.91
N LYS A 149 -7.60 3.89 16.03
CA LYS A 149 -7.97 2.48 16.25
C LYS A 149 -6.83 1.56 15.79
N PHE A 150 -5.86 1.34 16.67
CA PHE A 150 -4.66 0.55 16.36
C PHE A 150 -4.81 -0.96 16.53
N THR A 151 -5.92 -1.42 17.12
CA THR A 151 -6.21 -2.84 17.29
C THR A 151 -7.62 -3.14 16.81
N SER A 152 -7.85 -4.37 16.34
CA SER A 152 -9.18 -4.88 16.01
C SER A 152 -9.32 -6.33 16.45
N SER A 153 -10.47 -6.65 17.01
CA SER A 153 -10.91 -7.99 17.41
C SER A 153 -11.66 -8.70 16.28
N TYR A 154 -11.90 -10.00 16.43
CA TYR A 154 -12.71 -10.78 15.47
C TYR A 154 -14.06 -10.14 15.14
N GLU A 155 -14.82 -9.66 16.15
CA GLU A 155 -16.14 -9.04 15.93
C GLU A 155 -16.08 -7.75 15.12
N GLU A 156 -14.95 -7.03 15.16
CA GLU A 156 -14.73 -5.83 14.36
C GLU A 156 -14.21 -6.13 12.94
N LEU A 157 -13.81 -7.39 12.69
CA LEU A 157 -13.22 -7.86 11.43
C LEU A 157 -14.13 -8.84 10.67
N LYS A 158 -15.19 -9.32 11.30
CA LYS A 158 -16.27 -10.11 10.72
C LYS A 158 -17.14 -9.27 9.80
#